data_AF-A0A066V4K7-F1
#
_entry.id   AF-A0A066V4K7-F1
#
_cell.length_a   1.000
_cell.length_b   1.000
_cell.length_c   1.000
_cell.angle_alpha   90.00
_cell.angle_beta   90.00
_cell.angle_gamma   90.00
#
_symmetry.space_group_name_H-M   'P 1'
#
loop_
_entity.id
_entity.type
_entity.pdbx_description
1 polymer ?
#
loop_
_entity_poly.entity_id
_entity_poly.type
_entity_poly.pdbx_seq_one_letter_code
_entity_poly.pdbx_strand_id
1 'polypeptide(L)'
;TGLKLVEKGFGKEDLALSVLIDFPFQIVLGYLAAKWSKGDNALRPWLWGFIARLAFAVVNMGIVKNLPQPVNSAYFFLIILTTVTGNFASTVQFVGISAFHTQIADPVIGGTYMTLLNTVSNLGGTWPRFFVLKAVDFFTISKCEAPRSTGTLEIGECITDKGSAACSSAHGKCIIVKDGYYITSTLCVVIGLALLVFYILPICKRLQRLPVAAWRVKHGGVHSQ
;
A
#
# COMPACT_ATOMS: atom_id res chain seq x y z
N THR A 1 0.42 -6.84 -5.08
CA THR A 1 0.61 -6.64 -6.54
C THR A 1 2.03 -6.86 -7.00
N GLY A 2 3.05 -6.13 -6.51
CA GLY A 2 4.43 -6.26 -7.01
C GLY A 2 4.98 -7.70 -6.99
N LEU A 3 4.84 -8.42 -5.88
CA LEU A 3 5.22 -9.85 -5.79
C LEU A 3 4.50 -10.72 -6.83
N LYS A 4 3.21 -10.44 -7.10
CA LYS A 4 2.42 -11.20 -8.06
C LYS A 4 2.83 -10.94 -9.51
N LEU A 5 3.36 -9.77 -9.81
CA LEU A 5 3.92 -9.46 -11.14
C LEU A 5 5.23 -10.22 -11.36
N VAL A 6 6.09 -10.31 -10.34
CA VAL A 6 7.31 -11.13 -10.38
C VAL A 6 6.97 -12.61 -10.56
N GLU A 7 5.99 -13.14 -9.81
CA GLU A 7 5.51 -14.52 -9.96
C GLU A 7 4.98 -14.81 -11.37
N LYS A 8 4.48 -13.78 -12.09
CA LYS A 8 3.99 -13.90 -13.47
C LYS A 8 5.06 -13.65 -14.53
N GLY A 9 6.34 -13.62 -14.15
CA GLY A 9 7.47 -13.61 -15.08
C GLY A 9 8.03 -12.23 -15.41
N PHE A 10 7.69 -11.18 -14.66
CA PHE A 10 8.38 -9.89 -14.81
C PHE A 10 9.80 -9.95 -14.25
N GLY A 11 10.76 -9.48 -15.06
CA GLY A 11 12.14 -9.29 -14.65
C GLY A 11 12.21 -8.33 -13.46
N LYS A 12 13.08 -8.64 -12.49
CA LYS A 12 13.30 -7.75 -11.34
C LYS A 12 13.95 -6.43 -11.79
N GLU A 13 14.72 -6.49 -12.88
CA GLU A 13 15.34 -5.36 -13.56
C GLU A 13 14.34 -4.34 -14.11
N ASP A 14 13.26 -4.79 -14.77
CA ASP A 14 12.24 -3.90 -15.34
C ASP A 14 11.45 -3.16 -14.24
N LEU A 15 11.17 -3.87 -13.15
CA LEU A 15 10.56 -3.30 -11.97
C LEU A 15 11.48 -2.26 -11.32
N ALA A 16 12.79 -2.54 -11.23
CA ALA A 16 13.76 -1.60 -10.70
C ALA A 16 13.92 -0.34 -11.59
N LEU A 17 13.93 -0.51 -12.91
CA LEU A 17 14.00 0.59 -13.86
C LEU A 17 12.78 1.51 -13.77
N SER A 18 11.59 0.95 -13.57
CA SER A 18 10.36 1.74 -13.37
C SER A 18 10.46 2.64 -12.13
N VAL A 19 11.08 2.17 -11.05
CA VAL A 19 11.29 2.94 -9.81
C VAL A 19 12.27 4.08 -10.03
N LEU A 20 13.34 3.87 -10.81
CA LEU A 20 14.32 4.91 -11.13
C LEU A 20 13.68 6.05 -11.93
N ILE A 21 12.83 5.71 -12.91
CA ILE A 21 12.10 6.70 -13.70
C ILE A 21 11.10 7.47 -12.84
N ASP A 22 10.46 6.82 -11.88
CA ASP A 22 9.44 7.42 -11.00
C ASP A 22 10.03 8.50 -10.06
N PHE A 23 11.27 8.30 -9.59
CA PHE A 23 11.92 9.18 -8.61
C PHE A 23 11.89 10.70 -8.93
N PRO A 24 12.32 11.17 -10.12
CA PRO A 24 12.25 12.60 -10.44
C PRO A 24 10.82 13.15 -10.43
N PHE A 25 9.83 12.37 -10.90
CA PHE A 25 8.43 12.79 -10.87
C PHE A 25 7.91 12.89 -9.43
N GLN A 26 8.30 11.96 -8.56
CA GLN A 26 7.94 12.02 -7.14
C GLN A 26 8.44 13.29 -6.46
N ILE A 27 9.65 13.78 -6.80
CA ILE A 27 10.18 15.03 -6.24
C ILE A 27 9.33 16.23 -6.68
N VAL A 28 9.15 16.41 -7.99
CA VAL A 28 8.41 17.57 -8.54
C VAL A 28 6.98 17.58 -8.03
N LEU A 29 6.32 16.44 -8.09
CA LEU A 29 4.92 16.35 -7.70
C LEU A 29 4.75 16.36 -6.17
N GLY A 30 5.72 15.84 -5.41
CA GLY A 30 5.78 15.99 -3.96
C GLY A 30 5.83 17.46 -3.55
N TYR A 31 6.63 18.28 -4.26
CA TYR A 31 6.63 19.73 -4.06
C TYR A 31 5.26 20.37 -4.37
N LEU A 32 4.60 19.97 -5.45
CA LEU A 32 3.24 20.46 -5.76
C LEU A 32 2.22 20.05 -4.69
N ALA A 33 2.29 18.81 -4.20
CA ALA A 33 1.44 18.32 -3.10
C ALA A 33 1.68 19.10 -1.81
N ALA A 34 2.92 19.45 -1.49
CA ALA A 34 3.26 20.30 -0.35
C ALA A 34 2.66 21.71 -0.51
N LYS A 35 2.74 22.30 -1.72
CA LYS A 35 2.10 23.58 -2.02
C LYS A 35 0.58 23.51 -1.89
N TRP A 36 -0.03 22.41 -2.30
CA TRP A 36 -1.47 22.15 -2.16
C TRP A 36 -1.90 21.94 -0.69
N SER A 37 -0.98 21.53 0.16
CA SER A 37 -1.23 21.30 1.60
C SER A 37 -1.18 22.58 2.45
N LYS A 38 -1.09 23.77 1.85
CA LYS A 38 -1.00 25.04 2.60
C LYS A 38 -2.37 25.51 3.14
N GLY A 39 -2.35 26.06 4.35
CA GLY A 39 -3.53 26.66 5.00
C GLY A 39 -4.54 25.62 5.49
N ASP A 40 -5.82 26.02 5.55
CA ASP A 40 -6.90 25.24 6.18
C ASP A 40 -7.21 23.89 5.50
N ASN A 41 -6.58 23.62 4.35
CA ASN A 41 -6.83 22.44 3.53
C ASN A 41 -5.70 21.40 3.58
N ALA A 42 -4.83 21.44 4.60
CA ALA A 42 -3.66 20.58 4.72
C ALA A 42 -3.88 19.06 4.57
N LEU A 43 -5.03 18.52 5.00
CA LEU A 43 -5.36 17.09 4.86
C LEU A 43 -6.12 16.74 3.56
N ARG A 44 -6.50 17.71 2.72
CA ARG A 44 -7.16 17.41 1.43
C ARG A 44 -6.29 16.60 0.49
N PRO A 45 -4.99 16.91 0.31
CA PRO A 45 -4.10 16.10 -0.54
C PRO A 45 -3.99 14.67 -0.03
N TRP A 46 -3.93 14.49 1.30
CA TRP A 46 -3.90 13.18 1.93
C TRP A 46 -5.17 12.36 1.64
N LEU A 47 -6.35 12.98 1.74
CA LEU A 47 -7.64 12.33 1.42
C LEU A 47 -7.73 11.91 -0.04
N TRP A 48 -7.35 12.78 -0.97
CA TRP A 48 -7.34 12.45 -2.39
C TRP A 48 -6.34 11.35 -2.73
N GLY A 49 -5.16 11.38 -2.10
CA GLY A 49 -4.17 10.29 -2.21
C GLY A 49 -4.73 8.96 -1.71
N PHE A 50 -5.43 8.95 -0.58
CA PHE A 50 -6.09 7.76 -0.06
C PHE A 50 -7.14 7.19 -1.03
N ILE A 51 -8.01 8.06 -1.58
CA ILE A 51 -9.03 7.66 -2.56
C ILE A 51 -8.38 7.08 -3.83
N ALA A 52 -7.37 7.78 -4.37
CA ALA A 52 -6.66 7.33 -5.55
C ALA A 52 -5.99 5.96 -5.33
N ARG A 53 -5.41 5.73 -4.14
CA ARG A 53 -4.82 4.42 -3.80
C ARG A 53 -5.84 3.29 -3.73
N LEU A 54 -7.03 3.53 -3.18
CA LEU A 54 -8.10 2.54 -3.21
C LEU A 54 -8.52 2.23 -4.65
N ALA A 55 -8.66 3.24 -5.50
CA ALA A 55 -8.97 3.06 -6.92
C ALA A 55 -7.87 2.25 -7.64
N PHE A 56 -6.61 2.62 -7.46
CA PHE A 56 -5.47 1.89 -8.04
C PHE A 56 -5.35 0.47 -7.50
N ALA A 57 -5.74 0.19 -6.26
CA ALA A 57 -5.76 -1.17 -5.74
C ALA A 57 -6.76 -2.05 -6.52
N VAL A 58 -7.95 -1.52 -6.82
CA VAL A 58 -8.97 -2.21 -7.64
C VAL A 58 -8.49 -2.39 -9.07
N VAL A 59 -7.97 -1.34 -9.70
CA VAL A 59 -7.43 -1.38 -11.07
C VAL A 59 -6.31 -2.41 -11.19
N ASN A 60 -5.33 -2.37 -10.29
CA ASN A 60 -4.21 -3.32 -10.29
C ASN A 60 -4.67 -4.77 -10.04
N MET A 61 -5.69 -4.98 -9.21
CA MET A 61 -6.29 -6.31 -9.03
C MET A 61 -6.91 -6.82 -10.35
N GLY A 62 -7.63 -5.96 -11.07
CA GLY A 62 -8.21 -6.29 -12.39
C GLY A 62 -7.16 -6.60 -13.44
N ILE A 63 -6.08 -5.80 -13.50
CA ILE A 63 -4.95 -6.01 -14.41
C ILE A 63 -4.29 -7.36 -14.15
N VAL A 64 -4.01 -7.68 -12.89
CA VAL A 64 -3.40 -8.97 -12.53
C VAL A 64 -4.32 -10.14 -12.88
N LYS A 65 -5.64 -9.99 -12.74
CA LYS A 65 -6.61 -11.03 -13.13
C LYS A 65 -6.63 -11.29 -14.63
N ASN A 66 -6.58 -10.23 -15.44
CA ASN A 66 -6.68 -10.31 -16.89
C ASN A 66 -5.31 -10.38 -17.59
N LEU A 67 -4.24 -10.72 -16.87
CA LEU A 67 -2.91 -10.75 -17.47
C LEU A 67 -2.82 -11.85 -18.55
N PRO A 68 -2.59 -11.49 -19.82
CA PRO A 68 -2.38 -12.49 -20.87
C PRO A 68 -1.03 -13.19 -20.68
N GLN A 69 -0.99 -14.48 -21.02
CA GLN A 69 0.25 -15.23 -21.14
C GLN A 69 0.39 -15.65 -22.62
N PRO A 70 1.41 -15.18 -23.37
CA PRO A 70 2.51 -14.29 -22.99
C PRO A 70 2.08 -12.82 -22.81
N VAL A 71 2.87 -12.05 -22.05
CA VAL A 71 2.59 -10.63 -21.79
C VAL A 71 2.92 -9.80 -23.03
N ASN A 72 1.94 -9.07 -23.56
CA ASN A 72 2.14 -8.12 -24.66
C ASN A 72 2.83 -6.84 -24.15
N SER A 73 3.69 -6.23 -24.96
CA SER A 73 4.34 -4.94 -24.69
C SER A 73 3.35 -3.85 -24.25
N ALA A 74 2.14 -3.81 -24.83
CA ALA A 74 1.09 -2.87 -24.40
C ALA A 74 0.65 -3.09 -22.93
N TYR A 75 0.49 -4.35 -22.51
CA TYR A 75 0.18 -4.69 -21.12
C TYR A 75 1.34 -4.39 -20.17
N PHE A 76 2.57 -4.56 -20.64
CA PHE A 76 3.78 -4.18 -19.91
C PHE A 76 3.81 -2.67 -19.60
N PHE A 77 3.61 -1.82 -20.61
CA PHE A 77 3.52 -0.37 -20.40
C PHE A 77 2.35 0.04 -19.50
N LEU A 78 1.19 -0.63 -19.62
CA LEU A 78 0.04 -0.40 -18.76
C LEU A 78 0.37 -0.66 -17.29
N ILE A 79 1.05 -1.77 -16.98
CA ILE A 79 1.45 -2.14 -15.61
C ILE A 79 2.43 -1.11 -15.04
N ILE A 80 3.41 -0.66 -15.84
CA ILE A 80 4.35 0.38 -15.41
C ILE A 80 3.58 1.67 -15.11
N LEU A 81 2.71 2.10 -16.03
CA LEU A 81 1.94 3.33 -15.87
C LEU A 81 1.08 3.30 -14.61
N THR A 82 0.36 2.20 -14.34
CA THR A 82 -0.50 2.08 -13.15
C THR A 82 0.30 1.95 -11.86
N THR A 83 1.51 1.38 -11.93
CA THR A 83 2.42 1.28 -10.79
C THR A 83 2.99 2.66 -10.44
N VAL A 84 3.52 3.39 -11.43
CA VAL A 84 4.07 4.74 -11.26
C VAL A 84 3.00 5.71 -10.75
N THR A 85 1.82 5.71 -11.36
CA THR A 85 0.70 6.57 -10.90
C THR A 85 0.18 6.18 -9.51
N GLY A 86 0.20 4.88 -9.17
CA GLY A 86 -0.12 4.39 -7.83
C GLY A 86 0.91 4.82 -6.77
N ASN A 87 2.21 4.75 -7.08
CA ASN A 87 3.29 5.24 -6.22
C ASN A 87 3.17 6.75 -5.99
N PHE A 88 2.84 7.50 -7.05
CA PHE A 88 2.58 8.92 -6.94
C PHE A 88 1.48 9.24 -5.93
N ALA A 89 0.35 8.52 -5.97
CA ALA A 89 -0.72 8.70 -4.99
C ALA A 89 -0.26 8.43 -3.54
N SER A 90 0.66 7.47 -3.36
CA SER A 90 1.31 7.22 -2.06
C SER A 90 2.19 8.39 -1.62
N THR A 91 2.96 8.98 -2.53
CA THR A 91 3.81 10.15 -2.25
C THR A 91 2.96 11.37 -1.87
N VAL A 92 1.91 11.69 -2.62
CA VAL A 92 0.98 12.79 -2.29
C VAL A 92 0.39 12.60 -0.90
N GLN A 93 -0.02 11.37 -0.58
CA GLN A 93 -0.56 11.05 0.72
C GLN A 93 0.50 11.27 1.81
N PHE A 94 1.70 10.74 1.66
CA PHE A 94 2.77 10.89 2.65
C PHE A 94 3.18 12.36 2.87
N VAL A 95 3.30 13.13 1.79
CA VAL A 95 3.60 14.57 1.87
C VAL A 95 2.46 15.32 2.56
N GLY A 96 1.20 15.00 2.25
CA GLY A 96 0.05 15.66 2.84
C GLY A 96 -0.04 15.50 4.37
N ILE A 97 0.18 14.29 4.89
CA ILE A 97 0.18 14.09 6.35
C ILE A 97 1.38 14.76 7.02
N SER A 98 2.56 14.70 6.38
CA SER A 98 3.77 15.35 6.89
C SER A 98 3.60 16.88 6.96
N ALA A 99 3.02 17.47 5.92
CA ALA A 99 2.70 18.90 5.88
C ALA A 99 1.69 19.29 6.97
N PHE A 100 0.71 18.43 7.26
CA PHE A 100 -0.21 18.64 8.38
C PHE A 100 0.52 18.58 9.73
N HIS A 101 1.34 17.54 9.98
CA HIS A 101 2.13 17.39 11.21
C HIS A 101 3.02 18.61 11.48
N THR A 102 3.69 19.15 10.45
CA THR A 102 4.53 20.35 10.59
C THR A 102 3.70 21.59 10.93
N GLN A 103 2.49 21.74 10.39
CA GLN A 103 1.64 22.90 10.67
C GLN A 103 1.12 22.92 12.11
N ILE A 104 0.74 21.75 12.63
CA ILE A 104 0.20 21.63 14.00
C ILE A 104 1.30 21.58 15.07
N ALA A 105 2.54 21.29 14.68
CA ALA A 105 3.66 21.23 15.62
C ALA A 105 3.87 22.58 16.35
N ASP A 106 4.13 22.48 17.64
CA ASP A 106 4.50 23.61 18.48
C ASP A 106 5.94 24.05 18.20
N PRO A 107 6.26 25.36 18.10
CA PRO A 107 7.63 25.82 17.88
C PRO A 107 8.64 25.35 18.94
N VAL A 108 8.21 25.13 20.19
CA VAL A 108 9.08 24.80 21.32
C VAL A 108 9.36 23.30 21.40
N ILE A 109 8.37 22.46 21.13
CA ILE A 109 8.47 20.98 21.24
C ILE A 109 8.19 20.23 19.92
N GLY A 110 8.22 20.96 18.81
CA GLY A 110 7.81 20.45 17.50
C GLY A 110 8.66 19.29 17.00
N GLY A 111 9.96 19.27 17.33
CA GLY A 111 10.87 18.18 16.96
C GLY A 111 10.43 16.82 17.53
N THR A 112 10.11 16.77 18.82
CA THR A 112 9.61 15.55 19.48
C THR A 112 8.25 15.14 18.95
N TYR A 113 7.34 16.11 18.76
CA TYR A 113 5.99 15.86 18.25
C TYR A 113 6.01 15.30 16.82
N MET A 114 6.76 15.92 15.92
CA MET A 114 6.92 15.47 14.53
C MET A 114 7.57 14.08 14.46
N THR A 115 8.60 13.82 15.27
CA THR A 115 9.27 12.51 15.30
C THR A 115 8.31 11.40 15.74
N LEU A 116 7.55 11.62 16.82
CA LEU A 116 6.57 10.64 17.32
C LEU A 116 5.49 10.36 16.27
N LEU A 117 4.90 11.40 15.68
CA LEU A 117 3.84 11.24 14.69
C LEU A 117 4.33 10.55 13.41
N ASN A 118 5.55 10.85 12.96
CA ASN A 118 6.16 10.17 11.82
C ASN A 118 6.45 8.69 12.14
N THR A 119 6.87 8.40 13.38
CA THR A 119 7.09 7.02 13.84
C THR A 119 5.80 6.22 13.81
N VAL A 120 4.72 6.77 14.38
CA VAL A 120 3.39 6.14 14.35
C VAL A 120 2.88 5.98 12.92
N SER A 121 3.07 6.97 12.06
CA SER A 121 2.67 6.92 10.65
C SER A 121 3.42 5.83 9.87
N ASN A 122 4.74 5.72 10.04
CA ASN A 122 5.56 4.69 9.39
C ASN A 122 5.20 3.29 9.91
N LEU A 123 5.05 3.14 11.23
CA LEU A 123 4.63 1.89 11.84
C LEU A 123 3.29 1.44 11.25
N GLY A 124 2.32 2.35 11.13
CA GLY A 124 1.00 2.12 10.54
C GLY A 124 1.04 1.56 9.11
N GLY A 125 2.07 1.88 8.33
CA GLY A 125 2.27 1.34 6.99
C GLY A 125 2.92 -0.06 6.94
N THR A 126 3.65 -0.46 7.98
CA THR A 126 4.44 -1.70 7.98
C THR A 126 3.74 -2.87 8.68
N TRP A 127 3.22 -2.66 9.89
CA TRP A 127 2.65 -3.74 10.70
C TRP A 127 1.46 -4.50 10.08
N PRO A 128 0.56 -3.88 9.27
CA PRO A 128 -0.58 -4.62 8.71
C PRO A 128 -0.15 -5.65 7.66
N ARG A 129 1.05 -5.48 7.08
CA ARG A 129 1.56 -6.35 6.01
C ARG A 129 1.62 -7.81 6.44
N PHE A 130 2.02 -8.08 7.68
CA PHE A 130 2.07 -9.44 8.23
C PHE A 130 0.68 -10.09 8.20
N PHE A 131 -0.34 -9.39 8.70
CA PHE A 131 -1.71 -9.90 8.73
C PHE A 131 -2.29 -10.10 7.33
N VAL A 132 -2.04 -9.16 6.41
CA VAL A 132 -2.51 -9.26 5.03
C VAL A 132 -1.89 -10.46 4.32
N LEU A 133 -0.57 -10.66 4.43
CA LEU A 133 0.09 -11.81 3.80
C LEU A 133 -0.41 -13.13 4.40
N LYS A 134 -0.52 -13.21 5.73
CA LYS A 134 -1.07 -14.41 6.39
C LYS A 134 -2.52 -14.69 5.99
N ALA A 135 -3.32 -13.65 5.73
CA ALA A 135 -4.67 -13.81 5.21
C ALA A 135 -4.68 -14.33 3.76
N VAL A 136 -3.75 -13.89 2.91
CA VAL A 136 -3.58 -14.45 1.56
C VAL A 136 -3.28 -15.95 1.66
N ASP A 137 -2.33 -16.35 2.50
CA ASP A 137 -1.99 -17.77 2.69
C ASP A 137 -3.20 -18.57 3.19
N PHE A 138 -3.93 -18.03 4.17
CA PHE A 138 -5.13 -18.66 4.73
C PHE A 138 -6.25 -18.88 3.69
N PHE A 139 -6.45 -17.93 2.78
CA PHE A 139 -7.49 -18.03 1.74
C PHE A 139 -7.03 -18.75 0.47
N THR A 140 -5.73 -19.03 0.35
CA THR A 140 -5.18 -19.74 -0.80
C THR A 140 -5.43 -21.24 -0.66
N ILE A 141 -5.76 -21.88 -1.77
CA ILE A 141 -5.88 -23.34 -1.85
C ILE A 141 -4.96 -23.80 -2.97
N SER A 142 -3.95 -24.59 -2.63
CA SER A 142 -3.02 -25.19 -3.58
C SER A 142 -2.96 -26.70 -3.42
N LYS A 143 -2.62 -27.36 -4.53
CA LYS A 143 -2.47 -28.80 -4.62
C LYS A 143 -1.10 -29.12 -5.19
N CYS A 144 -0.46 -30.14 -4.65
CA CYS A 144 0.74 -30.72 -5.22
C CYS A 144 0.38 -31.92 -6.09
N GLU A 145 0.66 -31.84 -7.39
CA GLU A 145 0.54 -32.98 -8.32
C GLU A 145 1.91 -33.58 -8.58
N ALA A 146 2.12 -34.83 -8.14
CA ALA A 146 3.36 -35.55 -8.40
C ALA A 146 3.17 -36.66 -9.45
N PRO A 147 4.15 -36.85 -10.35
CA PRO A 147 4.10 -37.92 -11.34
C PRO A 147 4.23 -39.31 -10.68
N ARG A 148 3.31 -40.22 -11.01
CA ARG A 148 3.33 -41.64 -10.61
C ARG A 148 3.24 -42.52 -11.86
N SER A 149 3.66 -43.78 -11.75
CA SER A 149 3.67 -44.76 -12.86
C SER A 149 2.33 -44.94 -13.59
N THR A 150 1.21 -44.60 -12.96
CA THR A 150 -0.15 -44.65 -13.55
C THR A 150 -0.96 -43.37 -13.31
N GLY A 151 -0.34 -42.19 -13.44
CA GLY A 151 -1.04 -40.89 -13.42
C GLY A 151 -0.42 -39.86 -12.48
N THR A 152 -1.24 -38.93 -11.98
CA THR A 152 -0.83 -37.91 -10.99
C THR A 152 -1.41 -38.24 -9.62
N LEU A 153 -0.60 -38.10 -8.56
CA LEU A 153 -1.03 -38.27 -7.18
C LEU A 153 -1.08 -36.90 -6.48
N GLU A 154 -2.19 -36.58 -5.82
CA GLU A 154 -2.30 -35.41 -4.95
C GLU A 154 -1.62 -35.70 -3.61
N ILE A 155 -0.48 -35.07 -3.34
CA ILE A 155 0.34 -35.35 -2.13
C ILE A 155 -0.02 -34.43 -0.95
N GLY A 156 -0.61 -33.27 -1.22
CA GLY A 156 -1.01 -32.32 -0.18
C GLY A 156 -0.99 -30.87 -0.67
N GLU A 157 -0.91 -29.94 0.28
CA GLU A 157 -0.77 -28.50 0.01
C GLU A 157 0.69 -28.09 -0.23
N CYS A 158 0.87 -26.93 -0.86
CA CYS A 158 2.18 -26.34 -1.14
C CYS A 158 2.27 -24.86 -0.74
N ILE A 159 1.45 -24.42 0.22
CA ILE A 159 1.45 -23.05 0.76
C ILE A 159 2.52 -22.89 1.83
N THR A 160 2.59 -23.85 2.75
CA THR A 160 3.61 -23.86 3.82
C THR A 160 4.96 -24.28 3.26
N ASP A 161 6.05 -23.73 3.83
CA ASP A 161 7.43 -24.11 3.44
C ASP A 161 7.64 -25.62 3.51
N LYS A 162 7.04 -26.29 4.50
CA LYS A 162 7.06 -27.75 4.65
C LYS A 162 6.32 -28.48 3.53
N GLY A 163 5.10 -28.03 3.18
CA GLY A 163 4.32 -28.62 2.11
C GLY A 163 4.97 -28.42 0.73
N SER A 164 5.52 -27.23 0.49
CA SER A 164 6.27 -26.91 -0.73
C SER A 164 7.55 -27.74 -0.87
N ALA A 165 8.30 -27.91 0.23
CA ALA A 165 9.49 -28.77 0.25
C ALA A 165 9.14 -30.24 0.01
N ALA A 166 8.06 -30.74 0.63
CA ALA A 166 7.57 -32.10 0.41
C ALA A 166 7.16 -32.31 -1.06
N CYS A 167 6.44 -31.35 -1.65
CA CYS A 167 6.04 -31.40 -3.05
C CYS A 167 7.25 -31.44 -4.00
N SER A 168 8.24 -30.58 -3.75
CA SER A 168 9.47 -30.51 -4.55
C SER A 168 10.28 -31.80 -4.44
N SER A 169 10.35 -32.40 -3.24
CA SER A 169 11.04 -33.68 -3.02
C SER A 169 10.37 -34.86 -3.76
N ALA A 170 9.07 -34.76 -4.04
CA ALA A 170 8.32 -35.74 -4.81
C ALA A 170 8.33 -35.46 -6.32
N HIS A 171 9.18 -34.54 -6.80
CA HIS A 171 9.18 -34.06 -8.19
C HIS A 171 7.81 -33.57 -8.68
N GLY A 172 6.97 -33.08 -7.76
CA GLY A 172 5.63 -32.58 -8.06
C GLY A 172 5.61 -31.12 -8.48
N LYS A 173 4.53 -30.74 -9.16
CA LYS A 173 4.22 -29.34 -9.50
C LYS A 173 3.14 -28.82 -8.56
N CYS A 174 3.41 -27.67 -7.96
CA CYS A 174 2.43 -26.95 -7.14
C CYS A 174 1.47 -26.19 -8.04
N ILE A 175 0.18 -26.50 -7.94
CA ILE A 175 -0.88 -25.85 -8.71
C ILE A 175 -1.78 -25.09 -7.72
N ILE A 176 -1.88 -23.78 -7.92
CA ILE A 176 -2.79 -22.95 -7.14
C ILE A 176 -4.18 -23.06 -7.78
N VAL A 177 -5.10 -23.71 -7.07
CA VAL A 177 -6.49 -23.88 -7.52
C VAL A 177 -7.30 -22.62 -7.24
N LYS A 178 -7.05 -22.00 -6.09
CA LYS A 178 -7.71 -20.75 -5.67
C LYS A 178 -6.68 -19.82 -5.07
N ASP A 179 -6.52 -18.66 -5.68
CA ASP A 179 -5.59 -17.64 -5.20
C ASP A 179 -6.26 -16.73 -4.15
N GLY A 180 -5.80 -16.83 -2.90
CA GLY A 180 -6.30 -16.03 -1.77
C GLY A 180 -6.07 -14.52 -1.94
N TYR A 181 -5.16 -14.12 -2.83
CA TYR A 181 -4.87 -12.73 -3.15
C TYR A 181 -6.13 -11.92 -3.47
N TYR A 182 -7.04 -12.46 -4.29
CA TYR A 182 -8.22 -11.73 -4.74
C TYR A 182 -9.23 -11.52 -3.62
N ILE A 183 -9.41 -12.53 -2.75
CA ILE A 183 -10.31 -12.42 -1.59
C ILE A 183 -9.74 -11.40 -0.60
N THR A 184 -8.48 -11.57 -0.20
CA THR A 184 -7.83 -10.68 0.77
C THR A 184 -7.80 -9.24 0.26
N SER A 185 -7.44 -9.03 -1.02
CA SER A 185 -7.40 -7.68 -1.58
C SER A 185 -8.79 -7.03 -1.65
N THR A 186 -9.84 -7.81 -1.96
CA THR A 186 -11.22 -7.31 -1.95
C THR A 186 -11.65 -6.90 -0.54
N LEU A 187 -11.35 -7.72 0.47
CA LEU A 187 -11.63 -7.38 1.88
C LEU A 187 -10.89 -6.09 2.30
N CYS A 188 -9.61 -5.96 1.94
CA CYS A 188 -8.84 -4.74 2.24
C CYS A 188 -9.44 -3.49 1.60
N VAL A 189 -9.92 -3.58 0.35
CA VAL A 189 -10.57 -2.44 -0.34
C VAL A 189 -11.89 -2.09 0.34
N VAL A 190 -12.72 -3.07 0.68
CA VAL A 190 -14.02 -2.85 1.34
C VAL A 190 -13.83 -2.23 2.73
N ILE A 191 -12.92 -2.78 3.54
CA ILE A 191 -12.60 -2.23 4.86
C ILE A 191 -12.01 -0.82 4.72
N GLY A 192 -11.10 -0.61 3.77
CA GLY A 192 -10.52 0.71 3.51
C GLY A 192 -11.56 1.75 3.10
N LEU A 193 -12.53 1.38 2.27
CA LEU A 193 -13.64 2.25 1.86
C LEU A 193 -14.58 2.56 3.04
N ALA A 194 -14.93 1.55 3.84
CA ALA A 194 -15.75 1.75 5.04
C ALA A 194 -15.05 2.69 6.03
N LEU A 195 -13.77 2.47 6.32
CA LEU A 195 -12.98 3.36 7.18
C LEU A 195 -12.88 4.77 6.61
N LEU A 196 -12.71 4.90 5.29
CA LEU A 196 -12.69 6.20 4.62
C LEU A 196 -13.97 6.99 4.88
N VAL A 197 -15.12 6.36 4.62
CA VAL A 197 -16.43 7.01 4.66
C VAL A 197 -16.88 7.28 6.10
N PHE A 198 -16.79 6.28 6.97
CA PHE A 198 -17.40 6.35 8.30
C PHE A 198 -16.49 6.98 9.37
N TYR A 199 -15.16 6.94 9.19
CA TYR A 199 -14.22 7.36 10.23
C TYR A 199 -13.26 8.46 9.76
N ILE A 200 -12.53 8.22 8.67
CA ILE A 200 -11.43 9.08 8.24
C ILE A 200 -11.96 10.43 7.74
N LEU A 201 -12.93 10.46 6.82
CA LEU A 201 -13.51 11.71 6.31
C LEU A 201 -14.04 12.65 7.41
N PRO A 202 -14.88 12.19 8.36
CA PRO A 202 -15.37 13.08 9.41
C PRO A 202 -14.25 13.56 10.34
N ILE A 203 -13.27 12.71 10.66
CA ILE A 203 -12.16 13.08 11.53
C ILE A 203 -11.22 14.05 10.85
N CYS A 204 -10.82 13.83 9.60
CA CYS A 204 -10.01 14.79 8.85
C CYS A 204 -10.69 16.16 8.80
N LYS A 205 -12.00 16.21 8.50
CA LYS A 205 -12.77 17.47 8.51
C LYS A 205 -12.77 18.13 9.89
N ARG A 206 -12.87 17.36 10.97
CA ARG A 206 -12.80 17.87 12.35
C ARG A 206 -11.42 18.43 12.66
N LEU A 207 -10.36 17.67 12.38
CA LEU A 207 -8.98 18.06 12.68
C LEU A 207 -8.54 19.31 11.88
N GLN A 208 -8.97 19.44 10.62
CA GLN A 208 -8.69 20.61 9.78
C GLN A 208 -9.36 21.90 10.28
N ARG A 209 -10.47 21.81 11.02
CA ARG A 209 -11.18 22.98 11.57
C ARG A 209 -10.62 23.45 12.90
N LEU A 210 -9.75 22.68 13.54
CA LEU A 210 -9.19 23.06 14.83
C LEU A 210 -8.17 24.18 14.65
N PRO A 211 -8.27 25.29 15.41
CA PRO A 211 -7.28 26.35 15.35
C PRO A 211 -5.93 25.82 15.84
N VAL A 212 -4.84 26.37 15.30
CA VAL A 212 -3.47 25.97 15.65
C VAL A 212 -3.21 26.04 17.17
N ALA A 213 -3.84 26.99 17.87
CA ALA A 213 -3.75 27.11 19.33
C ALA A 213 -4.27 25.89 20.11
N ALA A 214 -5.14 25.07 19.52
CA ALA A 214 -5.62 23.84 20.15
C ALA A 214 -4.58 22.70 20.13
N TRP A 215 -3.57 22.81 19.26
CA TRP A 215 -2.51 21.81 19.08
C TRP A 215 -1.23 22.16 19.84
N ARG A 216 -1.08 23.42 20.21
CA ARG A 216 0.11 23.99 20.83
C ARG A 216 -0.03 24.09 22.34
N VAL A 217 1.10 24.06 23.05
CA VAL A 217 1.11 24.16 24.50
C VAL A 217 0.69 25.58 24.89
N LYS A 218 -0.27 25.70 25.80
CA LYS A 218 -0.61 27.01 26.38
C LYS A 218 0.54 27.43 27.30
N HIS A 219 1.32 28.41 26.88
CA HIS A 219 2.23 29.08 27.79
C HIS A 219 1.39 29.82 28.85
N GLY A 220 1.49 29.39 30.11
CA GLY A 220 0.96 30.15 31.23
C GLY A 220 1.57 31.55 31.19
N GLY A 221 0.72 32.58 31.13
CA GLY A 221 1.17 33.96 30.99
C GLY A 221 2.12 34.34 32.12
N VAL A 222 3.38 34.61 31.78
CA VAL A 222 4.17 35.54 32.57
C VAL A 222 3.71 36.91 32.14
N HIS A 223 2.74 37.47 32.85
CA HIS A 223 2.58 38.91 32.91
C HIS A 223 3.86 39.47 33.52
N SER A 224 4.77 39.92 32.67
CA SER A 224 5.81 40.86 33.07
C SER A 224 5.14 42.24 33.15
N GLN A 225 5.12 42.78 34.36
CA GLN A 225 4.78 44.16 34.68
C GLN A 225 5.63 45.15 33.88
#